data_AF-A0AA89APB5-F1
#
_entry.id   AF-A0AA89APB5-F1
#
_cell.length_a   1.000
_cell.length_b   1.000
_cell.length_c   1.000
_cell.angle_alpha   90.00
_cell.angle_beta   90.00
_cell.angle_gamma   90.00
#
_symmetry.space_group_name_H-M   'P 1'
#
loop_
_entity.id
_entity.type
_entity.pdbx_description
1 polymer ?
#
loop_
_entity_poly.entity_id
_entity_poly.type
_entity_poly.pdbx_seq_one_letter_code
_entity_poly.pdbx_strand_id
1 'polypeptide(L)'
;MAISSLPPFKYVLPSQHSPYTSSTSCSELNLYLLRLNRSRSFSRCSVLSSHSNPKILKSNRRRFGQTVSPYDSDDDGDDFVDEDDESDDDLFSDDEFSESQFDSKKSKNASEIRYSGRFSRRSNRRASVGSSGRRKDAEKSTEKRFHRLSDELELDERWLPLLDYLTTFGLKESHFIQMYERHMPCLQMNVSSAKERLAFLLSVGVKHKDIKKILLRQPQILQYTVENNLKPHVAFLVSLGIPDSRVGQIIAATPSLFSYSVENSLKPTVRYLLEEIGIKKNDLSKVVQLSPQILVQCIDSTWTTRFSFLTKELGAPRDNIVKMVTKHPQLLHYSIEEGLLPRINFLRSIGMRNADIVKVSTSLTQVFSLSLEKNLKPKYMYLINELQNEVQSLTKYPMYLSLSLDQRIRPRHKFLVSLKKAPKGPFPLSSLVPTDESFCQQWAGTSLDKYLAFRQTLLLTDFAKKYERQ
;
A
#
# COMPACT_ATOMS: atom_id res chain seq x y z
N MET A 1 -42.34 28.85 -8.89
CA MET A 1 -42.85 27.99 -9.99
C MET A 1 -42.00 28.23 -11.23
N ALA A 2 -42.21 27.45 -12.31
CA ALA A 2 -41.47 27.50 -13.58
C ALA A 2 -39.95 27.19 -13.49
N ILE A 3 -39.61 25.91 -13.66
CA ILE A 3 -38.25 25.45 -13.97
C ILE A 3 -38.11 25.48 -15.50
N SER A 4 -37.12 26.20 -16.04
CA SER A 4 -36.84 26.22 -17.48
C SER A 4 -35.94 25.04 -17.88
N SER A 5 -36.55 23.94 -18.34
CA SER A 5 -35.83 22.77 -18.85
C SER A 5 -35.18 23.04 -20.21
N LEU A 6 -33.87 22.81 -20.33
CA LEU A 6 -33.17 22.78 -21.63
C LEU A 6 -33.55 21.52 -22.43
N PRO A 7 -33.66 21.60 -23.77
CA PRO A 7 -34.01 20.45 -24.61
C PRO A 7 -32.83 19.48 -24.81
N PRO A 8 -33.08 18.18 -25.07
CA PRO A 8 -32.04 17.19 -25.28
C PRO A 8 -31.38 17.31 -26.66
N PHE A 9 -30.05 17.22 -26.69
CA PHE A 9 -29.30 17.13 -27.95
C PHE A 9 -29.50 15.76 -28.61
N LYS A 10 -29.77 15.77 -29.92
CA LYS A 10 -29.84 14.54 -30.74
C LYS A 10 -28.44 14.10 -31.14
N TYR A 11 -28.11 12.83 -30.91
CA TYR A 11 -26.97 12.19 -31.56
C TYR A 11 -27.25 12.03 -33.06
N VAL A 12 -26.27 12.38 -33.90
CA VAL A 12 -26.27 12.10 -35.34
C VAL A 12 -25.01 11.33 -35.67
N LEU A 13 -25.17 10.10 -36.16
CA LEU A 13 -24.08 9.26 -36.65
C LEU A 13 -23.95 9.41 -38.18
N PRO A 14 -22.77 9.75 -38.72
CA PRO A 14 -22.44 9.48 -40.11
C PRO A 14 -22.19 7.98 -40.33
N SER A 15 -22.69 7.43 -41.44
CA SER A 15 -22.49 6.04 -41.84
C SER A 15 -21.11 5.79 -42.45
N GLN A 16 -20.70 4.52 -42.47
CA GLN A 16 -19.51 4.08 -43.21
C GLN A 16 -19.71 4.24 -44.72
N HIS A 17 -18.62 4.50 -45.47
CA HIS A 17 -18.30 3.75 -46.69
C HIS A 17 -16.81 3.90 -47.07
N SER A 18 -16.23 2.80 -47.54
CA SER A 18 -14.97 2.72 -48.30
C SER A 18 -15.31 2.04 -49.65
N PRO A 19 -14.51 2.18 -50.74
CA PRO A 19 -13.55 1.08 -51.02
C PRO A 19 -12.30 1.43 -51.88
N TYR A 20 -11.31 0.50 -51.89
CA TYR A 20 -10.25 0.28 -52.95
C TYR A 20 -9.18 1.41 -53.15
N THR A 21 -7.92 1.22 -53.62
CA THR A 21 -6.95 0.12 -53.93
C THR A 21 -5.55 0.76 -54.18
N SER A 22 -4.35 0.14 -54.26
CA SER A 22 -3.79 -1.21 -53.99
C SER A 22 -2.23 -1.19 -54.08
N SER A 23 -1.55 -2.26 -53.63
CA SER A 23 -0.12 -2.60 -53.87
C SER A 23 0.95 -1.72 -53.15
N THR A 24 2.23 -2.10 -52.98
CA THR A 24 3.04 -3.23 -53.55
C THR A 24 4.17 -3.70 -52.58
N SER A 25 4.54 -5.01 -52.57
CA SER A 25 5.87 -5.64 -52.29
C SER A 25 6.73 -5.29 -51.03
N CYS A 26 7.63 -6.14 -50.48
CA CYS A 26 7.99 -7.57 -50.71
C CYS A 26 8.78 -8.18 -49.50
N SER A 27 9.18 -9.46 -49.60
CA SER A 27 10.11 -10.27 -48.75
C SER A 27 9.81 -10.34 -47.23
N GLU A 28 9.47 -11.46 -46.58
CA GLU A 28 10.07 -12.84 -46.54
C GLU A 28 11.37 -12.99 -45.74
N LEU A 29 11.35 -13.77 -44.64
CA LEU A 29 11.86 -15.16 -44.61
C LEU A 29 11.58 -15.88 -43.27
N ASN A 30 11.33 -17.20 -43.35
CA ASN A 30 11.36 -18.28 -42.33
C ASN A 30 10.93 -18.00 -40.86
N LEU A 31 9.89 -18.61 -40.29
CA LEU A 31 9.61 -20.05 -40.09
C LEU A 31 10.65 -20.82 -39.27
N TYR A 32 10.25 -21.23 -38.06
CA TYR A 32 10.40 -22.63 -37.63
C TYR A 32 9.11 -23.09 -36.93
N LEU A 33 8.76 -24.38 -37.12
CA LEU A 33 7.51 -24.97 -36.66
C LEU A 33 7.70 -25.77 -35.37
N LEU A 34 6.69 -25.76 -34.51
CA LEU A 34 6.23 -27.00 -33.89
C LEU A 34 4.69 -27.04 -33.85
N ARG A 35 4.12 -27.98 -34.63
CA ARG A 35 2.70 -28.34 -34.56
C ARG A 35 2.51 -29.41 -33.49
N LEU A 36 1.47 -29.28 -32.68
CA LEU A 36 0.58 -30.41 -32.38
C LEU A 36 -0.87 -29.98 -32.63
N ASN A 37 -1.77 -30.95 -32.79
CA ASN A 37 -2.91 -30.80 -33.70
C ASN A 37 -4.17 -31.52 -33.20
N ARG A 38 -5.34 -31.03 -33.63
CA ARG A 38 -6.71 -31.51 -33.34
C ARG A 38 -7.19 -31.21 -31.90
N SER A 39 -8.50 -31.12 -31.63
CA SER A 39 -9.66 -31.33 -32.53
C SER A 39 -10.71 -30.23 -32.42
N ARG A 40 -11.57 -30.10 -33.43
CA ARG A 40 -12.75 -29.21 -33.42
C ARG A 40 -13.96 -29.96 -32.85
N SER A 41 -14.78 -29.28 -32.08
CA SER A 41 -16.20 -29.59 -31.90
C SER A 41 -17.01 -28.30 -32.02
N PHE A 42 -18.12 -28.35 -32.75
CA PHE A 42 -19.08 -27.24 -32.89
C PHE A 42 -20.31 -27.57 -32.05
N SER A 43 -20.76 -26.63 -31.22
CA SER A 43 -22.11 -26.62 -30.64
C SER A 43 -22.65 -25.20 -30.57
N ARG A 44 -23.98 -25.06 -30.65
CA ARG A 44 -24.68 -23.78 -30.87
C ARG A 44 -25.33 -23.24 -29.60
N CYS A 45 -25.32 -21.92 -29.49
CA CYS A 45 -26.42 -21.07 -29.00
C CYS A 45 -26.99 -21.30 -27.58
N SER A 46 -26.87 -20.26 -26.74
CA SER A 46 -28.06 -19.49 -26.33
C SER A 46 -27.66 -18.20 -25.61
N VAL A 47 -28.50 -17.16 -25.72
CA VAL A 47 -28.39 -15.90 -24.98
C VAL A 47 -29.63 -15.78 -24.10
N LEU A 48 -29.45 -15.64 -22.79
CA LEU A 48 -30.50 -15.16 -21.89
C LEU A 48 -29.92 -14.16 -20.89
N SER A 49 -30.28 -12.90 -21.07
CA SER A 49 -30.33 -11.92 -19.98
C SER A 49 -31.56 -12.22 -19.11
N SER A 50 -31.48 -11.98 -17.79
CA SER A 50 -32.23 -10.86 -17.15
C SER A 50 -32.29 -10.93 -15.61
N HIS A 51 -32.64 -9.78 -15.03
CA HIS A 51 -33.19 -9.54 -13.68
C HIS A 51 -32.27 -9.50 -12.46
N SER A 52 -31.89 -8.27 -12.13
CA SER A 52 -31.55 -7.76 -10.80
C SER A 52 -32.69 -7.90 -9.78
N ASN A 53 -32.36 -8.07 -8.49
CA ASN A 53 -32.89 -7.24 -7.39
C ASN A 53 -32.12 -7.43 -6.04
N PRO A 54 -32.32 -6.57 -5.02
CA PRO A 54 -31.30 -6.33 -3.98
C PRO A 54 -31.75 -6.60 -2.51
N LYS A 55 -30.79 -6.46 -1.57
CA LYS A 55 -30.92 -5.90 -0.19
C LYS A 55 -29.51 -5.64 0.36
N ILE A 56 -29.08 -4.39 0.58
CA ILE A 56 -29.41 -3.48 1.70
C ILE A 56 -28.60 -3.78 2.99
N LEU A 57 -27.62 -2.89 3.23
CA LEU A 57 -27.05 -2.42 4.50
C LEU A 57 -26.78 -3.41 5.65
N LYS A 58 -25.48 -3.56 5.98
CA LYS A 58 -24.99 -3.12 7.29
C LYS A 58 -23.75 -2.23 7.13
N SER A 59 -23.82 -1.03 7.67
CA SER A 59 -22.73 -0.05 7.67
C SER A 59 -21.87 -0.20 8.92
N ASN A 60 -20.63 -0.69 8.80
CA ASN A 60 -19.61 -0.52 9.85
C ASN A 60 -18.19 -0.71 9.30
N ARG A 61 -17.51 0.41 9.02
CA ARG A 61 -16.04 0.55 9.00
C ARG A 61 -15.73 2.04 9.16
N ARG A 62 -15.26 2.43 10.36
CA ARG A 62 -14.84 3.80 10.66
C ARG A 62 -13.46 4.09 10.01
N ARG A 63 -13.06 5.35 10.05
CA ARG A 63 -11.98 5.93 9.23
C ARG A 63 -10.61 5.33 9.58
N PHE A 64 -9.89 4.90 8.54
CA PHE A 64 -8.44 5.04 8.43
C PHE A 64 -8.11 5.87 7.18
N GLY A 65 -6.87 6.37 7.09
CA GLY A 65 -6.40 7.16 5.94
C GLY A 65 -6.67 8.66 6.03
N GLN A 66 -6.19 9.31 7.10
CA GLN A 66 -5.91 10.76 7.07
C GLN A 66 -4.40 10.96 6.94
N THR A 67 -3.90 10.88 5.70
CA THR A 67 -2.47 11.12 5.41
C THR A 67 -2.12 12.56 5.76
N VAL A 68 -1.35 12.76 6.82
CA VAL A 68 -0.69 14.04 7.13
C VAL A 68 0.22 14.38 5.95
N SER A 69 0.17 15.62 5.46
CA SER A 69 1.04 16.05 4.38
C SER A 69 2.47 16.19 4.91
N PRO A 70 3.53 15.88 4.13
CA PRO A 70 4.92 16.22 4.47
C PRO A 70 5.20 17.74 4.60
N TYR A 71 4.15 18.56 4.53
CA TYR A 71 4.15 20.02 4.66
C TYR A 71 3.12 20.49 5.72
N ASP A 72 2.51 19.58 6.50
CA ASP A 72 1.64 19.93 7.63
C ASP A 72 2.41 19.92 8.97
N SER A 73 3.63 19.38 9.01
CA SER A 73 4.59 19.47 10.13
C SER A 73 5.61 20.59 9.85
N ASP A 74 5.79 21.51 10.78
CA ASP A 74 6.75 22.63 10.70
C ASP A 74 7.99 22.37 11.57
N ASP A 75 8.62 21.19 11.41
CA ASP A 75 9.79 20.76 12.22
C ASP A 75 11.05 20.61 11.35
N ASP A 76 12.07 21.42 11.62
CA ASP A 76 13.38 21.43 10.94
C ASP A 76 14.34 20.44 11.63
N GLY A 77 14.06 19.13 11.51
CA GLY A 77 14.85 18.06 12.15
C GLY A 77 14.80 16.70 11.45
N ASP A 78 15.94 15.99 11.46
CA ASP A 78 16.06 14.59 11.01
C ASP A 78 15.55 13.61 12.09
N ASP A 79 14.27 13.66 12.45
CA ASP A 79 13.65 12.69 13.38
C ASP A 79 12.26 12.22 12.93
N PHE A 80 12.21 11.08 12.24
CA PHE A 80 10.97 10.35 12.02
C PHE A 80 10.61 9.55 13.27
N VAL A 81 9.94 10.22 14.22
CA VAL A 81 9.39 9.60 15.43
C VAL A 81 8.46 8.44 15.03
N ASP A 82 8.78 7.23 15.50
CA ASP A 82 7.86 6.08 15.49
C ASP A 82 6.72 6.36 16.50
N GLU A 83 5.59 6.92 16.07
CA GLU A 83 4.33 6.75 16.83
C GLU A 83 3.79 5.34 16.59
N ASP A 84 3.54 4.62 17.69
CA ASP A 84 3.02 3.24 17.65
C ASP A 84 1.50 3.21 17.47
N ASP A 85 1.01 2.22 16.71
CA ASP A 85 -0.42 1.89 16.63
C ASP A 85 -0.57 0.36 16.49
N GLU A 86 -0.88 -0.34 17.58
CA GLU A 86 -1.18 -1.78 17.56
C GLU A 86 -2.61 -2.01 17.04
N SER A 87 -2.75 -2.31 15.76
CA SER A 87 -3.96 -2.93 15.20
C SER A 87 -3.59 -3.94 14.11
N ASP A 88 -3.90 -5.21 14.35
CA ASP A 88 -3.82 -6.27 13.35
C ASP A 88 -4.98 -6.16 12.30
N ASP A 89 -4.93 -7.00 11.26
CA ASP A 89 -6.02 -7.42 10.36
C ASP A 89 -6.75 -6.40 9.45
N ASP A 90 -6.14 -6.09 8.30
CA ASP A 90 -6.74 -6.36 6.96
C ASP A 90 -5.81 -5.92 5.81
N LEU A 91 -5.10 -6.87 5.19
CA LEU A 91 -4.44 -6.64 3.88
C LEU A 91 -4.26 -7.95 3.08
N PHE A 92 -5.36 -8.64 2.82
CA PHE A 92 -5.40 -9.62 1.74
C PHE A 92 -5.40 -8.87 0.40
N SER A 93 -4.49 -9.28 -0.49
CA SER A 93 -4.53 -8.99 -1.91
C SER A 93 -4.77 -10.34 -2.58
N ASP A 94 -5.93 -10.50 -3.20
CA ASP A 94 -6.35 -11.78 -3.77
C ASP A 94 -5.64 -12.00 -5.13
N ASP A 95 -4.60 -12.83 -5.12
CA ASP A 95 -4.05 -13.45 -6.33
C ASP A 95 -4.77 -14.79 -6.55
N GLU A 96 -5.91 -14.76 -7.24
CA GLU A 96 -6.77 -15.92 -7.47
C GLU A 96 -6.15 -16.90 -8.48
N PHE A 97 -5.74 -18.09 -8.00
CA PHE A 97 -5.37 -19.23 -8.86
C PHE A 97 -6.34 -20.40 -8.64
N SER A 98 -6.89 -20.91 -9.73
CA SER A 98 -7.98 -21.89 -9.73
C SER A 98 -7.50 -23.34 -9.64
N GLU A 99 -8.09 -24.15 -8.75
CA GLU A 99 -8.51 -25.52 -9.10
C GLU A 99 -9.59 -26.09 -8.16
N SER A 100 -9.92 -27.38 -8.26
CA SER A 100 -11.29 -27.88 -8.11
C SER A 100 -11.66 -28.63 -6.80
N GLN A 101 -12.95 -28.53 -6.48
CA GLN A 101 -13.80 -29.38 -5.63
C GLN A 101 -13.19 -30.63 -4.93
N PHE A 102 -13.44 -30.72 -3.63
CA PHE A 102 -14.19 -31.87 -3.09
C PHE A 102 -15.06 -31.45 -1.88
N ASP A 103 -16.22 -32.09 -1.70
CA ASP A 103 -17.22 -31.75 -0.66
C ASP A 103 -17.58 -33.01 0.15
N SER A 104 -17.47 -32.94 1.49
CA SER A 104 -17.90 -34.01 2.39
C SER A 104 -18.32 -33.48 3.77
N LYS A 105 -19.22 -34.20 4.44
CA LYS A 105 -20.18 -33.60 5.39
C LYS A 105 -19.95 -33.95 6.87
N LYS A 106 -20.28 -32.96 7.70
CA LYS A 106 -20.44 -32.99 9.17
C LYS A 106 -21.09 -34.28 9.72
N SER A 107 -20.53 -34.79 10.82
CA SER A 107 -21.28 -35.10 12.05
C SER A 107 -20.30 -34.98 13.23
N LYS A 108 -20.46 -34.05 14.18
CA LYS A 108 -21.38 -34.13 15.33
C LYS A 108 -21.36 -35.49 16.04
N ASN A 109 -20.85 -35.49 17.28
CA ASN A 109 -21.65 -35.81 18.46
C ASN A 109 -21.00 -35.23 19.73
N ALA A 110 -21.80 -35.02 20.78
CA ALA A 110 -21.36 -34.51 22.07
C ALA A 110 -22.23 -35.07 23.21
N SER A 111 -21.58 -35.57 24.26
CA SER A 111 -22.14 -35.89 25.58
C SER A 111 -20.93 -36.21 26.49
N GLU A 112 -20.61 -35.39 27.50
CA GLU A 112 -21.31 -35.11 28.76
C GLU A 112 -20.85 -35.99 29.95
N ILE A 113 -20.09 -35.35 30.83
CA ILE A 113 -20.29 -35.31 32.29
C ILE A 113 -20.48 -36.67 33.01
N ARG A 114 -19.48 -37.03 33.84
CA ARG A 114 -19.78 -37.24 35.27
C ARG A 114 -18.63 -36.92 36.21
N TYR A 115 -19.00 -36.63 37.45
CA TYR A 115 -18.20 -35.93 38.46
C TYR A 115 -18.00 -36.83 39.68
N SER A 116 -16.75 -37.02 40.12
CA SER A 116 -16.47 -37.42 41.50
C SER A 116 -15.04 -37.02 41.87
N GLY A 117 -14.86 -36.43 43.04
CA GLY A 117 -13.54 -36.10 43.59
C GLY A 117 -13.43 -36.59 45.02
N ARG A 118 -12.22 -36.88 45.49
CA ARG A 118 -11.93 -37.08 46.92
C ARG A 118 -10.51 -36.65 47.30
N PHE A 119 -10.45 -36.15 48.53
CA PHE A 119 -9.35 -35.48 49.19
C PHE A 119 -7.98 -36.17 49.16
N SER A 120 -6.95 -35.35 48.93
CA SER A 120 -5.76 -35.17 49.78
C SER A 120 -4.98 -36.40 50.28
N ARG A 121 -3.67 -36.41 49.96
CA ARG A 121 -2.64 -36.32 51.02
C ARG A 121 -1.33 -35.72 50.50
N ARG A 122 -0.76 -34.80 51.27
CA ARG A 122 0.53 -34.15 51.03
C ARG A 122 1.60 -34.93 51.81
N SER A 123 2.65 -35.41 51.15
CA SER A 123 3.86 -35.90 51.80
C SER A 123 5.08 -35.20 51.23
N ASN A 124 6.10 -34.99 52.05
CA ASN A 124 7.21 -34.08 51.74
C ASN A 124 8.54 -34.83 51.91
N ARG A 125 9.33 -34.98 50.85
CA ARG A 125 10.74 -35.40 50.91
C ARG A 125 11.58 -34.51 49.98
N ARG A 126 12.77 -34.16 50.46
CA ARG A 126 13.74 -33.25 49.81
C ARG A 126 14.85 -34.02 49.09
N ALA A 127 15.60 -33.29 48.26
CA ALA A 127 16.79 -33.70 47.50
C ALA A 127 16.51 -34.70 46.36
N SER A 128 17.20 -34.64 45.21
CA SER A 128 18.52 -34.05 44.93
C SER A 128 18.56 -33.19 43.66
N VAL A 129 19.60 -32.34 43.51
CA VAL A 129 19.79 -31.50 42.31
C VAL A 129 20.38 -32.33 41.17
N GLY A 130 19.57 -32.67 40.18
CA GLY A 130 20.01 -33.26 38.92
C GLY A 130 19.92 -32.26 37.77
N SER A 131 21.04 -31.90 37.15
CA SER A 131 21.10 -30.90 36.06
C SER A 131 20.39 -31.30 34.76
N SER A 132 19.78 -32.49 34.71
CA SER A 132 18.96 -32.98 33.58
C SER A 132 17.48 -32.60 33.68
N GLY A 133 16.97 -32.21 34.86
CA GLY A 133 15.55 -31.88 35.05
C GLY A 133 15.09 -30.66 34.27
N ARG A 134 15.84 -29.55 34.35
CA ARG A 134 15.47 -28.25 33.74
C ARG A 134 15.17 -28.28 32.23
N ARG A 135 15.68 -29.25 31.46
CA ARG A 135 15.28 -29.42 30.05
C ARG A 135 13.88 -30.05 29.95
N LYS A 136 13.65 -31.18 30.63
CA LYS A 136 12.36 -31.89 30.62
C LYS A 136 11.23 -31.09 31.26
N ASP A 137 11.52 -30.28 32.27
CA ASP A 137 10.54 -29.38 32.89
C ASP A 137 10.20 -28.18 32.00
N ALA A 138 11.15 -27.72 31.17
CA ALA A 138 10.91 -26.69 30.17
C ALA A 138 10.14 -27.24 28.96
N GLU A 139 10.54 -28.40 28.42
CA GLU A 139 9.85 -29.13 27.35
C GLU A 139 8.37 -29.36 27.71
N LYS A 140 8.08 -29.89 28.92
CA LYS A 140 6.71 -30.05 29.41
C LYS A 140 5.96 -28.75 29.73
N SER A 141 6.63 -27.61 29.70
CA SER A 141 6.01 -26.29 29.85
C SER A 141 5.74 -25.63 28.50
N THR A 142 6.55 -25.88 27.47
CA THR A 142 6.29 -25.44 26.10
C THR A 142 5.25 -26.32 25.40
N GLU A 143 5.27 -27.63 25.63
CA GLU A 143 4.23 -28.59 25.22
C GLU A 143 2.84 -28.10 25.66
N LYS A 144 2.70 -27.74 26.95
CA LYS A 144 1.47 -27.16 27.52
C LYS A 144 1.08 -25.78 26.98
N ARG A 145 2.02 -25.06 26.39
CA ARG A 145 1.79 -23.74 25.78
C ARG A 145 1.17 -23.85 24.39
N PHE A 146 1.29 -25.01 23.74
CA PHE A 146 0.91 -25.22 22.34
C PHE A 146 -0.06 -26.39 22.12
N HIS A 147 -0.61 -27.03 23.17
CA HIS A 147 -1.54 -28.16 23.03
C HIS A 147 -2.66 -27.91 22.00
N ARG A 148 -3.34 -26.75 22.00
CA ARG A 148 -4.38 -26.43 21.01
C ARG A 148 -3.87 -26.44 19.57
N LEU A 149 -2.68 -25.89 19.36
CA LEU A 149 -1.98 -25.91 18.08
C LEU A 149 -1.57 -27.33 17.66
N SER A 150 -1.20 -28.19 18.62
CA SER A 150 -0.88 -29.61 18.41
C SER A 150 -2.11 -30.51 18.23
N ASP A 151 -3.29 -30.06 18.66
CA ASP A 151 -4.58 -30.71 18.44
C ASP A 151 -5.19 -30.31 17.06
N GLU A 152 -4.93 -29.08 16.59
CA GLU A 152 -5.44 -28.54 15.32
C GLU A 152 -4.50 -28.79 14.11
N LEU A 153 -3.20 -28.96 14.34
CA LEU A 153 -2.19 -29.23 13.32
C LEU A 153 -1.30 -30.42 13.76
N GLU A 154 -0.83 -31.24 12.82
CA GLU A 154 0.12 -32.34 13.07
C GLU A 154 1.54 -31.80 13.39
N LEU A 155 1.67 -31.08 14.50
CA LEU A 155 2.93 -30.49 14.96
C LEU A 155 3.79 -31.53 15.67
N ASP A 156 4.93 -31.85 15.07
CA ASP A 156 5.97 -32.66 15.69
C ASP A 156 6.55 -31.94 16.92
N GLU A 157 6.74 -32.66 18.03
CA GLU A 157 7.37 -32.13 19.26
C GLU A 157 8.71 -31.44 18.97
N ARG A 158 9.44 -31.88 17.93
CA ARG A 158 10.72 -31.31 17.49
C ARG A 158 10.61 -29.85 17.02
N TRP A 159 9.42 -29.35 16.71
CA TRP A 159 9.19 -27.95 16.27
C TRP A 159 8.89 -27.01 17.45
N LEU A 160 8.45 -27.51 18.61
CA LEU A 160 8.13 -26.69 19.79
C LEU A 160 9.28 -25.74 20.22
N PRO A 161 10.58 -26.13 20.18
CA PRO A 161 11.69 -25.24 20.51
C PRO A 161 11.90 -24.09 19.50
N LEU A 162 11.42 -24.24 18.26
CA LEU A 162 11.39 -23.16 17.27
C LEU A 162 10.22 -22.21 17.56
N LEU A 163 9.03 -22.76 17.80
CA LEU A 163 7.84 -21.96 18.12
C LEU A 163 8.07 -21.07 19.34
N ASP A 164 8.61 -21.62 20.43
CA ASP A 164 8.91 -20.85 21.65
C ASP A 164 9.91 -19.71 21.38
N TYR A 165 10.99 -19.98 20.63
CA TYR A 165 11.92 -18.93 20.18
C TYR A 165 11.22 -17.86 19.33
N LEU A 166 10.33 -18.23 18.41
CA LEU A 166 9.58 -17.27 17.61
C LEU A 166 8.59 -16.43 18.46
N THR A 167 8.06 -16.93 19.59
CA THR A 167 7.25 -16.09 20.50
C THR A 167 8.02 -14.91 21.09
N THR A 168 9.36 -14.95 21.12
CA THR A 168 10.18 -13.80 21.58
C THR A 168 10.06 -12.57 20.66
N PHE A 169 9.65 -12.77 19.40
CA PHE A 169 9.35 -11.68 18.45
C PHE A 169 7.87 -11.28 18.43
N GLY A 170 7.08 -11.68 19.44
CA GLY A 170 5.66 -11.32 19.54
C GLY A 170 4.71 -12.20 18.71
N LEU A 171 5.17 -13.33 18.17
CA LEU A 171 4.27 -14.31 17.56
C LEU A 171 3.39 -14.99 18.63
N LYS A 172 2.19 -15.40 18.20
CA LYS A 172 1.10 -15.99 19.02
C LYS A 172 0.60 -17.24 18.28
N GLU A 173 -0.21 -18.07 18.93
CA GLU A 173 -0.67 -19.35 18.38
C GLU A 173 -1.28 -19.23 16.96
N SER A 174 -2.19 -18.27 16.74
CA SER A 174 -2.81 -18.00 15.43
C SER A 174 -1.81 -17.65 14.32
N HIS A 175 -0.71 -16.96 14.65
CA HIS A 175 0.33 -16.60 13.70
C HIS A 175 1.08 -17.84 13.19
N PHE A 176 1.19 -18.91 13.99
CA PHE A 176 1.80 -20.16 13.55
C PHE A 176 0.88 -20.96 12.64
N ILE A 177 -0.45 -20.90 12.82
CA ILE A 177 -1.42 -21.46 11.85
C ILE A 177 -1.24 -20.75 10.50
N GLN A 178 -1.24 -19.41 10.48
CA GLN A 178 -1.03 -18.63 9.25
C GLN A 178 0.32 -18.94 8.56
N MET A 179 1.40 -19.15 9.33
CA MET A 179 2.69 -19.57 8.78
C MET A 179 2.69 -21.02 8.26
N TYR A 180 1.94 -21.92 8.89
CA TYR A 180 1.77 -23.31 8.47
C TYR A 180 1.00 -23.40 7.16
N GLU A 181 -0.20 -22.81 7.10
CA GLU A 181 -1.06 -22.74 5.90
C GLU A 181 -0.29 -22.17 4.70
N ARG A 182 0.48 -21.10 4.94
CA ARG A 182 1.19 -20.39 3.89
C ARG A 182 2.48 -21.07 3.45
N HIS A 183 3.27 -21.62 4.37
CA HIS A 183 4.53 -22.28 4.05
C HIS A 183 5.07 -23.19 5.17
N MET A 184 4.32 -24.26 5.48
CA MET A 184 4.63 -25.30 6.47
C MET A 184 6.12 -25.67 6.67
N PRO A 185 6.97 -25.84 5.62
CA PRO A 185 8.39 -26.18 5.82
C PRO A 185 9.22 -25.12 6.57
N CYS A 186 8.73 -23.89 6.76
CA CYS A 186 9.38 -22.91 7.62
C CYS A 186 9.38 -23.28 9.12
N LEU A 187 8.44 -24.12 9.57
CA LEU A 187 8.35 -24.56 10.96
C LEU A 187 9.19 -25.82 11.24
N GLN A 188 9.67 -26.50 10.20
CA GLN A 188 10.39 -27.78 10.31
C GLN A 188 11.90 -27.65 10.59
N MET A 189 12.44 -26.43 10.65
CA MET A 189 13.88 -26.20 10.74
C MET A 189 14.43 -26.24 12.17
N ASN A 190 15.74 -26.49 12.27
CA ASN A 190 16.44 -26.38 13.54
C ASN A 190 16.49 -24.92 14.04
N VAL A 191 16.39 -24.75 15.37
CA VAL A 191 16.35 -23.42 16.03
C VAL A 191 17.66 -22.64 15.85
N SER A 192 18.80 -23.32 15.71
CA SER A 192 20.11 -22.66 15.58
C SER A 192 20.22 -21.88 14.27
N SER A 193 19.79 -22.47 13.14
CA SER A 193 19.76 -21.78 11.84
C SER A 193 18.65 -20.73 11.76
N ALA A 194 17.52 -20.91 12.48
CA ALA A 194 16.54 -19.83 12.63
C ALA A 194 17.11 -18.64 13.41
N LYS A 195 17.88 -18.89 14.47
CA LYS A 195 18.62 -17.88 15.24
C LYS A 195 19.67 -17.17 14.39
N GLU A 196 20.49 -17.92 13.66
CA GLU A 196 21.50 -17.42 12.72
C GLU A 196 20.90 -16.45 11.70
N ARG A 197 19.83 -16.86 11.01
CA ARG A 197 19.16 -16.05 9.98
C ARG A 197 18.52 -14.78 10.55
N LEU A 198 17.80 -14.89 11.67
CA LEU A 198 17.17 -13.71 12.30
C LEU A 198 18.22 -12.76 12.90
N ALA A 199 19.31 -13.27 13.49
CA ALA A 199 20.43 -12.47 13.96
C ALA A 199 21.11 -11.72 12.79
N PHE A 200 21.26 -12.36 11.63
CA PHE A 200 21.74 -11.68 10.43
C PHE A 200 20.81 -10.53 10.00
N LEU A 201 19.49 -10.77 9.93
CA LEU A 201 18.52 -9.72 9.60
C LEU A 201 18.57 -8.53 10.56
N LEU A 202 18.64 -8.79 11.88
CA LEU A 202 18.82 -7.74 12.88
C LEU A 202 20.15 -6.98 12.69
N SER A 203 21.24 -7.68 12.35
CA SER A 203 22.57 -7.07 12.13
C SER A 203 22.63 -6.14 10.91
N VAL A 204 21.76 -6.33 9.90
CA VAL A 204 21.63 -5.45 8.73
C VAL A 204 20.54 -4.38 8.91
N GLY A 205 20.17 -4.09 10.16
CA GLY A 205 19.31 -2.95 10.53
C GLY A 205 17.80 -3.20 10.47
N VAL A 206 17.34 -4.46 10.37
CA VAL A 206 15.91 -4.77 10.54
C VAL A 206 15.53 -4.54 12.01
N LYS A 207 14.51 -3.72 12.29
CA LYS A 207 14.05 -3.48 13.66
C LYS A 207 13.40 -4.75 14.23
N HIS A 208 13.58 -5.01 15.52
CA HIS A 208 12.99 -6.17 16.20
C HIS A 208 11.46 -6.23 16.04
N LYS A 209 10.76 -5.07 16.01
CA LYS A 209 9.31 -4.99 15.79
C LYS A 209 8.86 -5.44 14.40
N ASP A 210 9.72 -5.35 13.38
CA ASP A 210 9.40 -5.77 12.01
C ASP A 210 9.52 -7.29 11.80
N ILE A 211 10.16 -8.04 12.71
CA ILE A 211 10.39 -9.49 12.55
C ILE A 211 9.06 -10.26 12.49
N LYS A 212 8.07 -9.96 13.35
CA LYS A 212 6.70 -10.54 13.27
C LYS A 212 6.14 -10.37 11.85
N LYS A 213 6.16 -9.13 11.34
CA LYS A 213 5.60 -8.73 10.05
C LYS A 213 6.33 -9.36 8.87
N ILE A 214 7.66 -9.52 8.94
CA ILE A 214 8.47 -10.22 7.94
C ILE A 214 8.10 -11.70 7.88
N LEU A 215 8.03 -12.37 9.03
CA LEU A 215 7.75 -13.81 9.10
C LEU A 215 6.35 -14.18 8.62
N LEU A 216 5.33 -13.37 8.93
CA LEU A 216 3.98 -13.57 8.41
C LEU A 216 3.90 -13.30 6.89
N ARG A 217 4.64 -12.30 6.40
CA ARG A 217 4.60 -11.90 4.99
C ARG A 217 5.42 -12.81 4.07
N GLN A 218 6.52 -13.41 4.56
CA GLN A 218 7.35 -14.36 3.81
C GLN A 218 7.96 -15.42 4.77
N PRO A 219 7.19 -16.44 5.21
CA PRO A 219 7.72 -17.43 6.16
C PRO A 219 8.93 -18.20 5.63
N GLN A 220 9.01 -18.37 4.31
CA GLN A 220 10.14 -18.97 3.59
C GLN A 220 11.48 -18.24 3.80
N ILE A 221 11.49 -16.97 4.24
CA ILE A 221 12.74 -16.23 4.53
C ILE A 221 13.63 -16.98 5.52
N LEU A 222 13.02 -17.75 6.43
CA LEU A 222 13.71 -18.58 7.40
C LEU A 222 14.41 -19.82 6.80
N GLN A 223 14.22 -20.16 5.52
CA GLN A 223 14.94 -21.28 4.89
C GLN A 223 16.19 -20.83 4.14
N TYR A 224 16.21 -19.60 3.62
CA TYR A 224 17.36 -19.05 2.90
C TYR A 224 18.61 -19.02 3.81
N THR A 225 19.75 -19.44 3.29
CA THR A 225 21.02 -19.44 4.05
C THR A 225 21.66 -18.05 4.05
N VAL A 226 22.39 -17.74 5.12
CA VAL A 226 23.03 -16.43 5.27
C VAL A 226 24.05 -16.19 4.14
N GLU A 227 24.96 -17.13 3.90
CA GLU A 227 26.02 -16.99 2.89
C GLU A 227 25.50 -17.02 1.45
N ASN A 228 24.64 -17.96 1.07
CA ASN A 228 24.31 -18.19 -0.34
C ASN A 228 23.09 -17.40 -0.83
N ASN A 229 22.34 -16.73 0.07
CA ASN A 229 21.17 -15.95 -0.31
C ASN A 229 21.10 -14.60 0.43
N LEU A 230 21.04 -14.58 1.77
CA LEU A 230 20.73 -13.32 2.48
C LEU A 230 21.83 -12.26 2.30
N LYS A 231 23.11 -12.64 2.40
CA LYS A 231 24.26 -11.76 2.15
C LYS A 231 24.32 -11.24 0.69
N PRO A 232 24.23 -12.10 -0.36
CA PRO A 232 24.15 -11.64 -1.75
C PRO A 232 23.06 -10.60 -2.01
N HIS A 233 21.87 -10.76 -1.42
CA HIS A 233 20.77 -9.79 -1.58
C HIS A 233 21.05 -8.45 -0.87
N VAL A 234 21.65 -8.48 0.32
CA VAL A 234 22.10 -7.26 1.02
C VAL A 234 23.19 -6.54 0.22
N ALA A 235 24.21 -7.27 -0.25
CA ALA A 235 25.27 -6.72 -1.09
C ALA A 235 24.73 -6.15 -2.42
N PHE A 236 23.74 -6.80 -3.01
CA PHE A 236 23.02 -6.28 -4.18
C PHE A 236 22.33 -4.94 -3.89
N LEU A 237 21.57 -4.83 -2.79
CA LEU A 237 20.93 -3.55 -2.40
C LEU A 237 21.96 -2.43 -2.21
N VAL A 238 23.05 -2.69 -1.48
CA VAL A 238 24.15 -1.72 -1.30
C VAL A 238 24.76 -1.32 -2.65
N SER A 239 24.91 -2.26 -3.59
CA SER A 239 25.42 -1.97 -4.95
C SER A 239 24.52 -1.05 -5.79
N LEU A 240 23.24 -0.88 -5.42
CA LEU A 240 22.34 0.12 -6.04
C LEU A 240 22.55 1.54 -5.49
N GLY A 241 23.48 1.74 -4.55
CA GLY A 241 23.71 3.01 -3.86
C GLY A 241 22.71 3.26 -2.72
N ILE A 242 22.16 2.20 -2.13
CA ILE A 242 21.30 2.28 -0.94
C ILE A 242 22.20 2.33 0.31
N PRO A 243 22.02 3.29 1.23
CA PRO A 243 22.80 3.35 2.46
C PRO A 243 22.36 2.24 3.43
N ASP A 244 23.32 1.67 4.18
CA ASP A 244 23.10 0.54 5.08
C ASP A 244 21.95 0.78 6.08
N SER A 245 21.81 2.02 6.58
CA SER A 245 20.74 2.45 7.48
C SER A 245 19.31 2.33 6.91
N ARG A 246 19.17 2.15 5.60
CA ARG A 246 17.89 1.92 4.90
C ARG A 246 17.69 0.48 4.43
N VAL A 247 18.72 -0.37 4.45
CA VAL A 247 18.64 -1.77 3.98
C VAL A 247 17.62 -2.58 4.81
N GLY A 248 17.68 -2.49 6.14
CA GLY A 248 16.70 -3.17 7.01
C GLY A 248 15.25 -2.71 6.81
N GLN A 249 15.04 -1.43 6.49
CA GLN A 249 13.71 -0.87 6.18
C GLN A 249 13.16 -1.44 4.87
N ILE A 250 14.03 -1.59 3.86
CA ILE A 250 13.70 -2.22 2.57
C ILE A 250 13.33 -3.69 2.75
N ILE A 251 14.09 -4.43 3.56
CA ILE A 251 13.80 -5.83 3.91
C ILE A 251 12.44 -5.97 4.60
N ALA A 252 12.12 -5.10 5.56
CA ALA A 252 10.81 -5.09 6.21
C ALA A 252 9.65 -4.75 5.25
N ALA A 253 9.90 -3.87 4.26
CA ALA A 253 8.92 -3.49 3.25
C ALA A 253 8.66 -4.60 2.22
N THR A 254 9.70 -5.27 1.72
CA THR A 254 9.61 -6.31 0.68
C THR A 254 10.48 -7.54 1.05
N PRO A 255 10.04 -8.38 2.01
CA PRO A 255 10.78 -9.58 2.40
C PRO A 255 10.75 -10.69 1.33
N SER A 256 9.85 -10.60 0.36
CA SER A 256 9.83 -11.47 -0.84
C SER A 256 11.02 -11.25 -1.76
N LEU A 257 11.84 -10.20 -1.58
CA LEU A 257 13.05 -9.93 -2.38
C LEU A 257 14.00 -11.14 -2.44
N PHE A 258 14.18 -11.85 -1.32
CA PHE A 258 15.07 -13.01 -1.19
C PHE A 258 14.60 -14.26 -1.96
N SER A 259 13.36 -14.25 -2.47
CA SER A 259 12.78 -15.33 -3.28
C SER A 259 13.18 -15.27 -4.76
N TYR A 260 13.80 -14.17 -5.20
CA TYR A 260 14.18 -13.93 -6.59
C TYR A 260 15.68 -14.20 -6.80
N SER A 261 16.11 -14.34 -8.05
CA SER A 261 17.54 -14.44 -8.36
C SER A 261 18.16 -13.05 -8.48
N VAL A 262 19.22 -12.77 -7.73
CA VAL A 262 20.03 -11.53 -7.90
C VAL A 262 20.48 -11.38 -9.36
N GLU A 263 21.03 -12.43 -9.95
CA GLU A 263 21.56 -12.41 -11.32
C GLU A 263 20.47 -12.51 -12.39
N ASN A 264 19.50 -13.42 -12.22
CA ASN A 264 18.54 -13.77 -13.29
C ASN A 264 17.19 -13.05 -13.15
N SER A 265 16.99 -12.21 -12.13
CA SER A 265 15.75 -11.46 -11.92
C SER A 265 16.03 -10.01 -11.52
N LEU A 266 16.66 -9.79 -10.36
CA LEU A 266 16.78 -8.44 -9.78
C LEU A 266 17.70 -7.51 -10.60
N LYS A 267 18.83 -8.01 -11.10
CA LYS A 267 19.69 -7.25 -12.04
C LYS A 267 19.01 -6.96 -13.38
N PRO A 268 18.34 -7.91 -14.06
CA PRO A 268 17.48 -7.62 -15.21
C PRO A 268 16.41 -6.56 -14.94
N THR A 269 15.69 -6.63 -13.83
CA THR A 269 14.71 -5.61 -13.44
C THR A 269 15.36 -4.23 -13.25
N VAL A 270 16.52 -4.15 -12.59
CA VAL A 270 17.29 -2.89 -12.49
C VAL A 270 17.75 -2.38 -13.86
N ARG A 271 18.16 -3.27 -14.78
CA ARG A 271 18.49 -2.89 -16.16
C ARG A 271 17.28 -2.27 -16.87
N TYR A 272 16.11 -2.91 -16.77
CA TYR A 272 14.86 -2.41 -17.34
C TYR A 272 14.48 -1.01 -16.82
N LEU A 273 14.65 -0.77 -15.51
CA LEU A 273 14.44 0.55 -14.91
C LEU A 273 15.36 1.64 -15.51
N LEU A 274 16.63 1.30 -15.76
CA LEU A 274 17.63 2.25 -16.26
C LEU A 274 17.52 2.49 -17.78
N GLU A 275 17.28 1.43 -18.57
CA GLU A 275 17.36 1.47 -20.04
C GLU A 275 15.97 1.67 -20.69
N GLU A 276 14.98 0.85 -20.33
CA GLU A 276 13.65 0.84 -20.97
C GLU A 276 12.68 1.86 -20.36
N ILE A 277 12.70 2.05 -19.04
CA ILE A 277 11.98 3.17 -18.42
C ILE A 277 12.76 4.47 -18.59
N GLY A 278 14.09 4.45 -18.40
CA GLY A 278 14.95 5.64 -18.48
C GLY A 278 15.12 6.36 -17.14
N ILE A 279 14.97 5.66 -16.01
CA ILE A 279 15.28 6.19 -14.68
C ILE A 279 16.80 6.42 -14.60
N LYS A 280 17.22 7.59 -14.13
CA LYS A 280 18.65 7.91 -14.02
C LYS A 280 19.31 7.09 -12.91
N LYS A 281 20.55 6.64 -13.12
CA LYS A 281 21.32 5.89 -12.11
C LYS A 281 21.36 6.56 -10.74
N ASN A 282 21.46 7.90 -10.71
CA ASN A 282 21.48 8.69 -9.46
C ASN A 282 20.13 8.68 -8.72
N ASP A 283 19.01 8.52 -9.44
CA ASP A 283 17.67 8.47 -8.87
C ASP A 283 17.26 7.03 -8.46
N LEU A 284 17.92 5.99 -9.00
CA LEU A 284 17.58 4.57 -8.77
C LEU A 284 17.50 4.20 -7.28
N SER A 285 18.51 4.57 -6.48
CA SER A 285 18.53 4.31 -5.03
C SER A 285 17.30 4.91 -4.34
N LYS A 286 16.90 6.12 -4.74
CA LYS A 286 15.72 6.80 -4.20
C LYS A 286 14.41 6.14 -4.65
N VAL A 287 14.33 5.71 -5.90
CA VAL A 287 13.18 4.96 -6.44
C VAL A 287 12.97 3.64 -5.70
N VAL A 288 14.04 2.87 -5.46
CA VAL A 288 13.96 1.63 -4.70
C VAL A 288 13.58 1.90 -3.23
N GLN A 289 14.15 2.91 -2.59
CA GLN A 289 13.76 3.30 -1.22
C GLN A 289 12.28 3.74 -1.12
N LEU A 290 11.75 4.46 -2.12
CA LEU A 290 10.35 4.90 -2.17
C LEU A 290 9.34 3.77 -2.44
N SER A 291 9.77 2.69 -3.10
CA SER A 291 8.90 1.55 -3.42
C SER A 291 9.72 0.27 -3.67
N PRO A 292 10.18 -0.45 -2.64
CA PRO A 292 11.07 -1.60 -2.83
C PRO A 292 10.41 -2.78 -3.56
N GLN A 293 9.07 -2.80 -3.57
CA GLN A 293 8.21 -3.64 -4.41
C GLN A 293 8.58 -3.59 -5.90
N ILE A 294 9.14 -2.48 -6.39
CA ILE A 294 9.53 -2.34 -7.80
C ILE A 294 10.55 -3.39 -8.25
N LEU A 295 11.36 -3.94 -7.34
CA LEU A 295 12.37 -4.95 -7.68
C LEU A 295 11.81 -6.37 -7.87
N VAL A 296 10.58 -6.64 -7.43
CA VAL A 296 9.99 -7.99 -7.41
C VAL A 296 8.74 -8.15 -8.27
N GLN A 297 8.08 -7.04 -8.63
CA GLN A 297 6.88 -7.07 -9.47
C GLN A 297 7.25 -7.06 -10.96
N CYS A 298 6.43 -7.71 -11.79
CA CYS A 298 6.61 -7.78 -13.25
C CYS A 298 6.34 -6.41 -13.90
N ILE A 299 7.35 -5.53 -13.91
CA ILE A 299 7.17 -4.14 -14.34
C ILE A 299 6.77 -4.02 -15.81
N ASP A 300 7.33 -4.87 -16.68
CA ASP A 300 7.39 -4.67 -18.13
C ASP A 300 6.02 -4.45 -18.77
N SER A 301 5.03 -5.26 -18.39
CA SER A 301 3.63 -5.11 -18.81
C SER A 301 3.00 -3.87 -18.19
N THR A 302 3.23 -3.60 -16.90
CA THR A 302 2.64 -2.47 -16.19
C THR A 302 3.12 -1.12 -16.74
N TRP A 303 4.43 -0.95 -16.97
CA TRP A 303 5.03 0.24 -17.58
C TRP A 303 4.43 0.46 -18.96
N THR A 304 4.47 -0.55 -19.83
CA THR A 304 3.96 -0.45 -21.21
C THR A 304 2.50 0.00 -21.25
N THR A 305 1.63 -0.56 -20.41
CA THR A 305 0.21 -0.18 -20.37
C THR A 305 0.01 1.24 -19.80
N ARG A 306 0.64 1.61 -18.67
CA ARG A 306 0.48 2.95 -18.07
C ARG A 306 1.11 4.05 -18.95
N PHE A 307 2.26 3.78 -19.57
CA PHE A 307 2.92 4.68 -20.51
C PHE A 307 2.05 4.92 -21.75
N SER A 308 1.54 3.86 -22.38
CA SER A 308 0.63 3.92 -23.54
C SER A 308 -0.65 4.71 -23.20
N PHE A 309 -1.25 4.46 -22.03
CA PHE A 309 -2.42 5.18 -21.55
C PHE A 309 -2.15 6.68 -21.32
N LEU A 310 -1.13 7.04 -20.52
CA LEU A 310 -0.82 8.44 -20.21
C LEU A 310 -0.39 9.24 -21.46
N THR A 311 0.30 8.60 -22.40
CA THR A 311 0.66 9.21 -23.69
C THR A 311 -0.59 9.49 -24.53
N LYS A 312 -1.52 8.55 -24.64
CA LYS A 312 -2.74 8.69 -25.46
C LYS A 312 -3.78 9.63 -24.84
N GLU A 313 -4.05 9.51 -23.54
CA GLU A 313 -5.08 10.33 -22.86
C GLU A 313 -4.65 11.79 -22.67
N LEU A 314 -3.37 12.03 -22.33
CA LEU A 314 -2.90 13.34 -21.90
C LEU A 314 -1.92 13.99 -22.88
N GLY A 315 -1.44 13.28 -23.91
CA GLY A 315 -0.31 13.74 -24.71
C GLY A 315 0.97 13.88 -23.89
N ALA A 316 1.11 13.10 -22.80
CA ALA A 316 2.21 13.24 -21.85
C ALA A 316 3.55 12.79 -22.48
N PRO A 317 4.60 13.65 -22.53
CA PRO A 317 5.92 13.24 -23.00
C PRO A 317 6.56 12.17 -22.12
N ARG A 318 7.44 11.32 -22.69
CA ARG A 318 8.15 10.25 -21.95
C ARG A 318 8.83 10.80 -20.70
N ASP A 319 9.58 11.89 -20.81
CA ASP A 319 10.29 12.54 -19.70
C ASP A 319 9.36 12.95 -18.55
N ASN A 320 8.13 13.38 -18.85
CA ASN A 320 7.13 13.69 -17.84
C ASN A 320 6.67 12.42 -17.12
N ILE A 321 6.37 11.35 -17.86
CA ILE A 321 5.92 10.06 -17.29
C ILE A 321 7.04 9.42 -16.45
N VAL A 322 8.27 9.40 -16.95
CA VAL A 322 9.46 8.92 -16.22
C VAL A 322 9.67 9.73 -14.95
N LYS A 323 9.53 11.05 -15.00
CA LYS A 323 9.62 11.94 -13.82
C LYS A 323 8.48 11.74 -12.82
N MET A 324 7.30 11.31 -13.26
CA MET A 324 6.21 10.89 -12.38
C MET A 324 6.56 9.58 -11.66
N VAL A 325 6.98 8.54 -12.39
CA VAL A 325 7.40 7.24 -11.80
C VAL A 325 8.58 7.42 -10.85
N THR A 326 9.59 8.21 -11.23
CA THR A 326 10.78 8.48 -10.41
C THR A 326 10.44 9.15 -9.06
N LYS A 327 9.37 9.94 -9.01
CA LYS A 327 8.86 10.57 -7.78
C LYS A 327 7.92 9.67 -6.97
N HIS A 328 7.15 8.82 -7.64
CA HIS A 328 6.04 8.08 -7.07
C HIS A 328 5.87 6.74 -7.82
N PRO A 329 6.73 5.73 -7.54
CA PRO A 329 6.78 4.52 -8.35
C PRO A 329 5.48 3.69 -8.30
N GLN A 330 4.70 3.85 -7.22
CA GLN A 330 3.36 3.27 -7.05
C GLN A 330 2.36 3.69 -8.16
N LEU A 331 2.69 4.70 -8.99
CA LEU A 331 1.96 5.02 -10.21
C LEU A 331 1.79 3.81 -11.15
N LEU A 332 2.79 2.92 -11.19
CA LEU A 332 2.77 1.71 -12.01
C LEU A 332 1.75 0.67 -11.51
N HIS A 333 1.43 0.69 -10.21
CA HIS A 333 0.51 -0.26 -9.58
C HIS A 333 -0.95 0.18 -9.70
N TYR A 334 -1.23 1.47 -9.95
CA TYR A 334 -2.61 1.96 -10.00
C TYR A 334 -3.41 1.37 -11.17
N SER A 335 -4.67 1.00 -10.89
CA SER A 335 -5.68 0.69 -11.91
C SER A 335 -5.86 1.89 -12.83
N ILE A 336 -6.00 1.63 -14.14
CA ILE A 336 -6.25 2.68 -15.12
C ILE A 336 -7.68 3.18 -15.00
N GLU A 337 -8.65 2.26 -14.91
CA GLU A 337 -10.08 2.55 -14.98
C GLU A 337 -10.64 3.11 -13.65
N GLU A 338 -10.17 2.59 -12.51
CA GLU A 338 -10.62 3.04 -11.18
C GLU A 338 -9.64 4.01 -10.51
N GLY A 339 -8.36 3.93 -10.86
CA GLY A 339 -7.30 4.77 -10.34
C GLY A 339 -7.13 6.04 -11.18
N LEU A 340 -6.44 5.95 -12.31
CA LEU A 340 -5.95 7.10 -13.05
C LEU A 340 -7.06 7.89 -13.76
N LEU A 341 -7.88 7.22 -14.57
CA LEU A 341 -8.89 7.84 -15.43
C LEU A 341 -9.93 8.69 -14.65
N PRO A 342 -10.43 8.27 -13.47
CA PRO A 342 -11.36 9.11 -12.69
C PRO A 342 -10.73 10.40 -12.17
N ARG A 343 -9.43 10.40 -11.83
CA ARG A 343 -8.72 11.65 -11.45
C ARG A 343 -8.47 12.54 -12.66
N ILE A 344 -8.06 11.96 -13.80
CA ILE A 344 -7.92 12.69 -15.06
C ILE A 344 -9.24 13.36 -15.45
N ASN A 345 -10.35 12.63 -15.43
CA ASN A 345 -11.66 13.14 -15.79
C ASN A 345 -12.21 14.17 -14.79
N PHE A 346 -11.89 14.06 -13.50
CA PHE A 346 -12.15 15.13 -12.53
C PHE A 346 -11.34 16.40 -12.83
N LEU A 347 -10.04 16.28 -13.14
CA LEU A 347 -9.22 17.45 -13.48
C LEU A 347 -9.70 18.11 -14.79
N ARG A 348 -10.14 17.32 -15.78
CA ARG A 348 -10.83 17.82 -16.99
C ARG A 348 -12.15 18.52 -16.64
N SER A 349 -12.97 17.96 -15.73
CA SER A 349 -14.29 18.53 -15.40
C SER A 349 -14.22 19.85 -14.61
N ILE A 350 -13.10 20.13 -13.94
CA ILE A 350 -12.81 21.45 -13.36
C ILE A 350 -12.14 22.43 -14.34
N GLY A 351 -12.07 22.08 -15.64
CA GLY A 351 -11.57 22.97 -16.70
C GLY A 351 -10.06 22.94 -16.96
N MET A 352 -9.30 22.02 -16.37
CA MET A 352 -7.89 21.86 -16.74
C MET A 352 -7.74 21.18 -18.11
N ARG A 353 -6.94 21.75 -19.00
CA ARG A 353 -6.60 21.12 -20.29
C ARG A 353 -5.56 20.02 -20.05
N ASN A 354 -5.45 19.06 -20.96
CA ASN A 354 -4.49 17.95 -20.85
C ASN A 354 -3.05 18.41 -20.50
N ALA A 355 -2.55 19.48 -21.11
CA ALA A 355 -1.21 20.03 -20.80
C ALA A 355 -1.08 20.55 -19.35
N ASP A 356 -2.13 21.18 -18.82
CA ASP A 356 -2.19 21.63 -17.43
C ASP A 356 -2.23 20.42 -16.46
N ILE A 357 -2.97 19.36 -16.84
CA ILE A 357 -3.04 18.09 -16.11
C ILE A 357 -1.68 17.38 -16.09
N VAL A 358 -0.94 17.35 -17.21
CA VAL A 358 0.43 16.81 -17.25
C VAL A 358 1.35 17.58 -16.31
N LYS A 359 1.26 18.91 -16.27
CA LYS A 359 2.04 19.76 -15.37
C LYS A 359 1.71 19.50 -13.89
N VAL A 360 0.43 19.41 -13.54
CA VAL A 360 -0.05 19.01 -12.20
C VAL A 360 0.51 17.63 -11.82
N SER A 361 0.35 16.64 -12.71
CA SER A 361 0.77 15.25 -12.46
C SER A 361 2.30 15.09 -12.34
N THR A 362 3.08 15.86 -13.11
CA THR A 362 4.56 15.83 -13.06
C THR A 362 5.13 16.53 -11.82
N SER A 363 4.40 17.49 -11.26
CA SER A 363 4.79 18.20 -10.04
C SER A 363 4.35 17.45 -8.79
N LEU A 364 3.06 17.09 -8.70
CA LEU A 364 2.45 16.36 -7.59
C LEU A 364 1.79 15.06 -8.09
N THR A 365 2.60 14.03 -8.36
CA THR A 365 2.12 12.72 -8.86
C THR A 365 1.20 12.00 -7.86
N GLN A 366 1.31 12.33 -6.57
CA GLN A 366 0.39 11.91 -5.52
C GLN A 366 -1.08 12.33 -5.78
N VAL A 367 -1.36 13.24 -6.72
CA VAL A 367 -2.75 13.57 -7.11
C VAL A 367 -3.58 12.33 -7.50
N PHE A 368 -2.93 11.30 -8.06
CA PHE A 368 -3.60 10.03 -8.41
C PHE A 368 -3.92 9.14 -7.20
N SER A 369 -3.17 9.25 -6.09
CA SER A 369 -3.44 8.51 -4.85
C SER A 369 -4.63 9.07 -4.08
N LEU A 370 -4.90 10.37 -4.21
CA LEU A 370 -5.92 11.07 -3.44
C LEU A 370 -7.34 10.59 -3.80
N SER A 371 -8.21 10.59 -2.79
CA SER A 371 -9.63 10.28 -2.94
C SER A 371 -10.37 11.45 -3.59
N LEU A 372 -11.19 11.16 -4.60
CA LEU A 372 -12.03 12.16 -5.26
C LEU A 372 -13.01 12.81 -4.28
N GLU A 373 -13.92 12.02 -3.70
CA GLU A 373 -14.99 12.54 -2.83
C GLU A 373 -14.48 13.07 -1.48
N LYS A 374 -13.42 12.46 -0.92
CA LYS A 374 -12.94 12.79 0.43
C LYS A 374 -11.81 13.84 0.46
N ASN A 375 -11.20 14.16 -0.68
CA ASN A 375 -10.03 15.04 -0.73
C ASN A 375 -10.07 16.04 -1.89
N LEU A 376 -10.03 15.56 -3.14
CA LEU A 376 -9.87 16.43 -4.32
C LEU A 376 -11.10 17.33 -4.57
N LYS A 377 -12.32 16.78 -4.55
CA LYS A 377 -13.56 17.56 -4.69
C LYS A 377 -13.73 18.59 -3.56
N PRO A 378 -13.63 18.23 -2.25
CA PRO A 378 -13.68 19.22 -1.16
C PRO A 378 -12.63 20.33 -1.26
N LYS A 379 -11.38 20.00 -1.60
CA LYS A 379 -10.31 21.00 -1.78
C LYS A 379 -10.61 21.94 -2.94
N TYR A 380 -11.07 21.41 -4.08
CA TYR A 380 -11.47 22.22 -5.22
C TYR A 380 -12.61 23.20 -4.86
N MET A 381 -13.70 22.69 -4.28
CA MET A 381 -14.86 23.51 -3.91
C MET A 381 -14.46 24.63 -2.93
N TYR A 382 -13.56 24.35 -1.98
CA TYR A 382 -13.05 25.36 -1.06
C TYR A 382 -12.14 26.38 -1.76
N LEU A 383 -11.09 25.92 -2.45
CA LEU A 383 -10.04 26.77 -3.00
C LEU A 383 -10.53 27.64 -4.17
N ILE A 384 -11.52 27.17 -4.94
CA ILE A 384 -12.05 27.85 -6.12
C ILE A 384 -13.37 28.57 -5.80
N ASN A 385 -14.37 27.87 -5.26
CA ASN A 385 -15.71 28.46 -5.10
C ASN A 385 -15.81 29.31 -3.82
N GLU A 386 -15.37 28.80 -2.66
CA GLU A 386 -15.45 29.56 -1.39
C GLU A 386 -14.41 30.69 -1.32
N LEU A 387 -13.19 30.47 -1.84
CA LEU A 387 -12.10 31.46 -1.85
C LEU A 387 -12.02 32.33 -3.13
N GLN A 388 -12.94 32.14 -4.08
CA GLN A 388 -13.06 32.91 -5.33
C GLN A 388 -11.77 32.99 -6.16
N ASN A 389 -11.01 31.90 -6.27
CA ASN A 389 -9.79 31.83 -7.09
C ASN A 389 -10.03 31.22 -8.47
N GLU A 390 -9.16 31.55 -9.42
CA GLU A 390 -9.09 30.87 -10.71
C GLU A 390 -8.46 29.48 -10.60
N VAL A 391 -8.98 28.51 -11.36
CA VAL A 391 -8.43 27.15 -11.50
C VAL A 391 -6.95 27.16 -11.92
N GLN A 392 -6.56 28.15 -12.72
CA GLN A 392 -5.17 28.31 -13.19
C GLN A 392 -4.16 28.58 -12.06
N SER A 393 -4.63 28.99 -10.87
CA SER A 393 -3.83 29.07 -9.65
C SER A 393 -3.34 27.70 -9.19
N LEU A 394 -4.20 26.67 -9.31
CA LEU A 394 -3.85 25.27 -9.02
C LEU A 394 -2.84 24.75 -10.05
N THR A 395 -2.99 25.10 -11.33
CA THR A 395 -2.03 24.79 -12.41
C THR A 395 -0.66 25.49 -12.20
N LYS A 396 -0.64 26.67 -11.56
CA LYS A 396 0.59 27.40 -11.25
C LYS A 396 1.33 26.78 -10.07
N TYR A 397 0.62 26.43 -9.00
CA TYR A 397 1.19 25.80 -7.79
C TYR A 397 0.34 24.59 -7.31
N PRO A 398 0.56 23.40 -7.88
CA PRO A 398 -0.25 22.21 -7.57
C PRO A 398 -0.17 21.72 -6.11
N MET A 399 0.82 22.19 -5.35
CA MET A 399 1.00 21.86 -3.91
C MET A 399 -0.17 22.29 -3.03
N TYR A 400 -1.03 23.22 -3.45
CA TYR A 400 -2.28 23.51 -2.71
C TYR A 400 -3.20 22.28 -2.59
N LEU A 401 -3.06 21.29 -3.48
CA LEU A 401 -3.78 20.02 -3.41
C LEU A 401 -3.18 19.02 -2.41
N SER A 402 -1.93 19.19 -1.95
CA SER A 402 -1.33 18.33 -0.91
C SER A 402 -1.56 18.83 0.52
N LEU A 403 -1.69 20.15 0.74
CA LEU A 403 -1.94 20.75 2.08
C LEU A 403 -3.24 20.26 2.73
N SER A 404 -3.29 20.13 4.06
CA SER A 404 -4.51 19.71 4.76
C SER A 404 -5.64 20.75 4.70
N LEU A 405 -6.82 20.33 4.22
CA LEU A 405 -7.99 21.20 4.07
C LEU A 405 -8.50 21.72 5.41
N ASP A 406 -8.66 20.83 6.39
CA ASP A 406 -9.26 21.16 7.68
C ASP A 406 -8.23 21.65 8.72
N GLN A 407 -6.95 21.24 8.62
CA GLN A 407 -5.90 21.64 9.57
C GLN A 407 -5.12 22.91 9.18
N ARG A 408 -4.88 23.14 7.88
CA ARG A 408 -4.06 24.26 7.39
C ARG A 408 -4.86 25.27 6.56
N ILE A 409 -5.57 24.84 5.51
CA ILE A 409 -6.28 25.74 4.59
C ILE A 409 -7.42 26.48 5.29
N ARG A 410 -8.39 25.76 5.88
CA ARG A 410 -9.57 26.34 6.54
C ARG A 410 -9.23 27.23 7.75
N PRO A 411 -8.34 26.84 8.67
CA PRO A 411 -8.01 27.69 9.81
C PRO A 411 -7.30 28.98 9.40
N ARG A 412 -6.36 28.95 8.44
CA ARG A 412 -5.67 30.17 7.98
C ARG A 412 -6.61 31.16 7.29
N HIS A 413 -7.53 30.68 6.44
CA HIS A 413 -8.58 31.54 5.86
C HIS A 413 -9.50 32.12 6.94
N LYS A 414 -10.11 31.27 7.79
CA LYS A 414 -11.04 31.73 8.84
C LYS A 414 -10.35 32.72 9.81
N PHE A 415 -9.05 32.56 10.08
CA PHE A 415 -8.28 33.48 10.93
C PHE A 415 -8.09 34.85 10.26
N LEU A 416 -7.65 34.92 9.00
CA LEU A 416 -7.53 36.20 8.28
C LEU A 416 -8.89 36.90 8.10
N VAL A 417 -9.99 36.17 7.99
CA VAL A 417 -11.36 36.73 8.04
C VAL A 417 -11.66 37.32 9.42
N SER A 418 -11.36 36.61 10.51
CA SER A 418 -11.59 37.12 11.88
C SER A 418 -10.77 38.38 12.20
N LEU A 419 -9.54 38.47 11.66
CA LEU A 419 -8.68 39.65 11.74
C LEU A 419 -9.07 40.78 10.77
N LYS A 420 -10.10 40.60 9.93
CA LYS A 420 -10.52 41.51 8.85
C LYS A 420 -9.41 41.82 7.83
N LYS A 421 -8.44 40.91 7.68
CA LYS A 421 -7.30 40.99 6.75
C LYS A 421 -7.48 40.17 5.47
N ALA A 422 -8.51 39.32 5.39
CA ALA A 422 -8.88 38.65 4.15
C ALA A 422 -9.31 39.67 3.08
N PRO A 423 -8.80 39.59 1.83
CA PRO A 423 -9.19 40.51 0.76
C PRO A 423 -10.61 40.24 0.25
N LYS A 424 -11.17 41.22 -0.45
CA LYS A 424 -12.50 41.15 -1.10
C LYS A 424 -12.47 40.51 -2.51
N GLY A 425 -11.33 39.96 -2.92
CA GLY A 425 -11.13 39.29 -4.20
C GLY A 425 -10.42 37.96 -4.01
N PRO A 426 -9.79 37.38 -5.05
CA PRO A 426 -9.13 36.07 -4.99
C PRO A 426 -8.19 35.95 -3.79
N PHE A 427 -8.41 34.92 -2.96
CA PHE A 427 -7.66 34.75 -1.72
C PHE A 427 -6.19 34.39 -2.01
N PRO A 428 -5.20 35.03 -1.37
CA PRO A 428 -3.77 34.81 -1.64
C PRO A 428 -3.34 33.40 -1.19
N LEU A 429 -3.45 32.42 -2.09
CA LEU A 429 -3.11 31.02 -1.80
C LEU A 429 -1.66 30.83 -1.33
N SER A 430 -0.77 31.77 -1.65
CA SER A 430 0.61 31.84 -1.12
C SER A 430 0.67 31.92 0.41
N SER A 431 -0.35 32.43 1.10
CA SER A 431 -0.39 32.45 2.58
C SER A 431 -0.61 31.06 3.19
N LEU A 432 -0.99 30.07 2.39
CA LEU A 432 -1.31 28.71 2.85
C LEU A 432 -0.08 27.78 2.91
N VAL A 433 1.05 28.18 2.32
CA VAL A 433 2.25 27.35 2.18
C VAL A 433 3.29 27.48 3.31
N PRO A 434 3.62 28.68 3.83
CA PRO A 434 4.68 28.85 4.84
C PRO A 434 4.37 28.13 6.17
N THR A 435 5.33 28.08 7.08
CA THR A 435 5.09 27.63 8.47
C THR A 435 4.06 28.51 9.18
N ASP A 436 3.50 28.05 10.30
CA ASP A 436 2.54 28.83 11.08
C ASP A 436 3.14 30.16 11.61
N GLU A 437 4.44 30.21 11.94
CA GLU A 437 5.16 31.41 12.39
C GLU A 437 5.28 32.42 11.24
N SER A 438 5.74 31.94 10.08
CA SER A 438 5.91 32.76 8.88
C SER A 438 4.56 33.30 8.38
N PHE A 439 3.50 32.50 8.47
CA PHE A 439 2.12 32.94 8.25
C PHE A 439 1.69 34.01 9.26
N CYS A 440 1.96 33.81 10.55
CA CYS A 440 1.60 34.76 11.61
C CYS A 440 2.33 36.10 11.48
N GLN A 441 3.61 36.09 11.10
CA GLN A 441 4.42 37.29 10.89
C GLN A 441 4.02 38.03 9.60
N GLN A 442 4.02 37.35 8.45
CA GLN A 442 3.89 38.00 7.13
C GLN A 442 2.45 38.37 6.77
N TRP A 443 1.45 37.60 7.23
CA TRP A 443 0.05 37.75 6.80
C TRP A 443 -0.87 38.18 7.94
N ALA A 444 -0.83 37.46 9.07
CA ALA A 444 -1.73 37.77 10.18
C ALA A 444 -1.31 39.02 10.96
N GLY A 445 0.00 39.27 11.11
CA GLY A 445 0.55 40.30 12.00
C GLY A 445 0.19 40.07 13.46
N THR A 446 0.31 38.82 13.93
CA THR A 446 -0.05 38.38 15.29
C THR A 446 1.01 37.45 15.88
N SER A 447 0.99 37.21 17.19
CA SER A 447 1.78 36.11 17.78
C SER A 447 1.23 34.74 17.36
N LEU A 448 2.10 33.73 17.38
CA LEU A 448 1.79 32.35 17.04
C LEU A 448 0.67 31.77 17.93
N ASP A 449 0.75 32.02 19.24
CA ASP A 449 -0.18 31.49 20.25
C ASP A 449 -1.63 31.87 19.95
N LYS A 450 -1.86 33.10 19.44
CA LYS A 450 -3.19 33.58 19.06
C LYS A 450 -3.76 32.80 17.87
N TYR A 451 -2.92 32.41 16.92
CA TYR A 451 -3.32 31.54 15.82
C TYR A 451 -3.54 30.09 16.28
N LEU A 452 -2.64 29.54 17.11
CA LEU A 452 -2.75 28.18 17.62
C LEU A 452 -4.01 27.99 18.48
N ALA A 453 -4.30 28.91 19.41
CA ALA A 453 -5.52 28.88 20.22
C ALA A 453 -6.79 29.03 19.36
N PHE A 454 -6.77 29.89 18.34
CA PHE A 454 -7.85 30.00 17.36
C PHE A 454 -8.05 28.69 16.58
N ARG A 455 -6.96 28.07 16.09
CA ARG A 455 -6.99 26.79 15.37
C ARG A 455 -7.57 25.68 16.25
N GLN A 456 -7.09 25.54 17.50
CA GLN A 456 -7.61 24.55 18.45
C GLN A 456 -9.11 24.74 18.71
N THR A 457 -9.53 25.98 19.03
CA THR A 457 -10.94 26.30 19.26
C THR A 457 -11.80 25.98 18.04
N LEU A 458 -11.35 26.37 16.85
CA LEU A 458 -12.03 26.09 15.60
C LEU A 458 -12.21 24.57 15.37
N LEU A 459 -11.13 23.80 15.48
CA LEU A 459 -11.14 22.35 15.31
C LEU A 459 -12.06 21.66 16.32
N LEU A 460 -12.06 22.09 17.59
CA LEU A 460 -12.97 21.58 18.62
C LEU A 460 -14.44 21.87 18.25
N THR A 461 -14.79 23.06 17.77
CA THR A 461 -16.18 23.34 17.35
C THR A 461 -16.60 22.58 16.10
N ASP A 462 -15.70 22.40 15.11
CA ASP A 462 -15.99 21.63 13.91
C ASP A 462 -15.92 20.10 14.16
N PHE A 463 -15.34 19.66 15.29
CA PHE A 463 -15.45 18.30 15.84
C PHE A 463 -16.79 18.08 16.58
N ALA A 464 -17.21 19.00 17.46
CA ALA A 464 -18.48 18.89 18.19
C ALA A 464 -19.69 18.75 17.25
N LYS A 465 -19.80 19.65 16.26
CA LYS A 465 -20.83 19.62 15.18
C LYS A 465 -20.85 18.33 14.36
N LYS A 466 -19.79 17.51 14.45
CA LYS A 466 -19.61 16.24 13.73
C LYS A 466 -20.13 15.05 14.52
N TYR A 467 -20.28 15.19 15.84
CA TYR A 467 -20.89 14.21 16.74
C TYR A 467 -22.36 14.55 17.04
N GLU A 468 -22.74 15.83 17.07
CA GLU A 468 -24.14 16.31 17.07
C GLU A 468 -24.94 15.92 15.80
N ARG A 469 -24.30 15.26 14.83
CA ARG A 469 -24.85 14.83 13.54
C ARG A 469 -24.64 13.33 13.27
N GLN A 470 -24.40 12.53 14.31
CA GLN A 470 -24.36 11.05 14.26
C GLN A 470 -25.40 10.46 15.20
#